data_AF-A0A954TFP9-F1
#
_entry.id   AF-A0A954TFP9-F1
#
_cell.length_a   1.000
_cell.length_b   1.000
_cell.length_c   1.000
_cell.angle_alpha   90.00
_cell.angle_beta   90.00
_cell.angle_gamma   90.00
#
_symmetry.space_group_name_H-M   'P 1'
#
loop_
_entity.id
_entity.type
_entity.pdbx_description
1 polymer ?
#
loop_
_entity_poly.entity_id
_entity_poly.type
_entity_poly.pdbx_seq_one_letter_code
_entity_poly.pdbx_strand_id
1 'polypeptide(L)'
;MTRMLLLVTLICLAGCAGRRAGWGFGAGQGTTESQRSRAIVHDPFPLNDIGPEVVGGRPREYFDPQAEPVRNNAFPQSFSFGQ
;
A
#
# COMPACT_ATOMS: atom_id res chain seq x y z
N MET A 1 -17.86 41.50 9.20
CA MET A 1 -16.99 41.10 8.08
C MET A 1 -15.71 40.41 8.55
N THR A 2 -15.01 40.94 9.56
CA THR A 2 -13.81 40.34 10.18
C THR A 2 -14.00 38.93 10.77
N ARG A 3 -15.15 38.66 11.41
CA ARG A 3 -15.49 37.31 11.94
C ARG A 3 -15.65 36.25 10.84
N MET A 4 -16.18 36.66 9.69
CA MET A 4 -16.38 35.78 8.53
C MET A 4 -15.05 35.48 7.84
N LEU A 5 -14.16 36.48 7.75
CA LEU A 5 -12.78 36.30 7.29
C LEU A 5 -12.02 35.30 8.18
N LEU A 6 -12.09 35.44 9.51
CA LEU A 6 -11.44 34.51 10.45
C LEU A 6 -11.90 33.06 10.30
N LEU A 7 -13.19 32.83 10.08
CA LEU A 7 -13.75 31.49 9.88
C LEU A 7 -13.28 30.84 8.57
N VAL A 8 -13.25 31.60 7.48
CA VAL A 8 -12.77 31.12 6.16
C VAL A 8 -11.29 30.75 6.24
N THR A 9 -10.46 31.57 6.89
CA THR A 9 -9.04 31.30 7.06
C THR A 9 -8.81 30.03 7.90
N LEU A 10 -9.62 29.79 8.95
CA LEU A 10 -9.52 28.60 9.79
C LEU A 10 -9.84 27.31 9.01
N ILE A 11 -10.82 27.35 8.10
CA ILE A 11 -11.19 26.20 7.26
C ILE A 11 -10.11 25.89 6.21
N CYS A 12 -9.47 26.91 5.63
CA CYS A 12 -8.36 26.71 4.69
C CYS A 12 -7.10 26.15 5.36
N LEU A 13 -6.89 26.44 6.65
CA LEU A 13 -5.76 25.93 7.44
C LEU A 13 -5.99 24.54 8.03
N ALA A 14 -7.25 24.09 8.12
CA ALA A 14 -7.61 22.69 8.36
C ALA A 14 -7.34 21.87 7.08
N GLY A 15 -6.06 21.76 6.71
CA GLY A 15 -5.62 20.91 5.61
C GLY A 15 -6.04 19.46 5.81
N CYS A 16 -5.98 18.66 4.74
CA CYS A 16 -6.31 17.24 4.75
C CYS A 16 -5.35 16.41 5.62
N ALA A 17 -5.38 16.57 6.95
CA ALA A 17 -4.60 15.79 7.90
C ALA A 17 -5.15 14.36 8.07
N GLY A 18 -6.33 14.07 7.51
CA GLY A 18 -6.94 12.73 7.47
C GLY A 18 -6.42 11.82 6.36
N ARG A 19 -5.27 12.11 5.74
CA ARG A 19 -4.66 11.15 4.80
C ARG A 19 -4.12 9.98 5.62
N ARG A 20 -4.69 8.79 5.38
CA ARG A 20 -4.22 7.51 5.92
C ARG A 20 -2.68 7.50 5.93
N ALA A 21 -2.09 7.21 7.08
CA ALA A 21 -0.63 7.14 7.24
C ALA A 21 -0.03 6.33 6.08
N GLY A 22 0.79 6.96 5.23
CA GLY A 22 1.47 6.25 4.14
C GLY A 22 1.70 7.01 2.84
N TRP A 23 1.20 8.24 2.67
CA TRP A 23 1.49 9.04 1.47
C TRP A 23 2.04 10.43 1.81
N GLY A 24 3.36 10.59 1.66
CA GLY A 24 4.07 11.86 1.85
C GLY A 24 5.39 11.73 2.63
N PHE A 25 6.19 12.80 2.58
CA PHE A 25 7.53 12.89 3.17
C PHE A 25 7.60 12.63 4.69
N GLY A 26 6.48 12.80 5.43
CA GLY A 26 6.45 12.67 6.89
C GLY A 26 6.09 11.28 7.45
N ALA A 27 5.46 10.40 6.64
CA ALA A 27 5.07 9.05 7.07
C ALA A 27 5.77 7.93 6.28
N GLY A 28 6.43 8.27 5.16
CA GLY A 28 7.20 7.33 4.35
C GLY A 28 6.33 6.26 3.66
N GLN A 29 6.93 5.58 2.69
CA GLN A 29 6.27 4.49 1.96
C GLN A 29 6.34 3.14 2.72
N GLY A 30 6.91 3.15 3.92
CA GLY A 30 7.33 1.96 4.67
C GLY A 30 8.69 1.43 4.22
N THR A 31 9.19 0.37 4.88
CA THR A 31 10.39 -0.37 4.47
C THR A 31 10.14 -1.11 3.16
N THR A 32 11.20 -1.46 2.42
CA THR A 32 11.10 -2.28 1.20
C THR A 32 10.37 -3.59 1.48
N GLU A 33 10.56 -4.19 2.65
CA GLU A 33 9.86 -5.42 3.05
C GLU A 33 8.35 -5.20 3.20
N SER A 34 7.94 -4.09 3.83
CA SER A 34 6.52 -3.72 3.92
C SER A 34 5.93 -3.42 2.55
N GLN A 35 6.71 -2.88 1.62
CA GLN A 35 6.24 -2.63 0.26
C GLN A 35 6.09 -3.95 -0.50
N ARG A 36 7.01 -4.90 -0.34
CA ARG A 36 6.96 -6.23 -0.96
C ARG A 36 5.79 -7.06 -0.45
N SER A 37 5.46 -6.99 0.84
CA SER A 37 4.29 -7.69 1.38
C SER A 37 2.96 -7.16 0.81
N ARG A 38 2.86 -5.83 0.58
CA ARG A 38 1.72 -5.23 -0.12
C ARG A 38 1.65 -5.64 -1.59
N ALA A 39 2.80 -5.86 -2.23
CA ALA A 39 2.86 -6.26 -3.64
C ALA A 39 2.21 -7.63 -3.88
N ILE A 40 2.16 -8.53 -2.89
CA ILE A 40 1.46 -9.83 -3.02
C ILE A 40 -0.01 -9.66 -3.45
N VAL A 41 -0.67 -8.61 -2.97
CA VAL A 41 -2.11 -8.36 -3.24
C VAL A 41 -2.33 -7.39 -4.39
N HIS A 42 -1.38 -6.47 -4.62
CA HIS A 42 -1.57 -5.33 -5.52
C HIS A 42 -0.73 -5.37 -6.81
N ASP A 43 0.27 -6.26 -6.92
CA ASP A 43 1.05 -6.44 -8.15
C ASP A 43 0.16 -7.04 -9.26
N PRO A 44 0.05 -6.40 -10.44
CA PRO A 44 -0.68 -6.97 -11.57
C PRO A 44 0.02 -8.15 -12.23
N PHE A 45 1.31 -8.37 -11.99
CA PHE A 45 2.07 -9.45 -12.62
C PHE A 45 1.92 -10.76 -11.86
N PRO A 46 1.76 -11.90 -12.56
CA PRO A 46 1.67 -13.21 -11.92
C PRO A 46 2.97 -13.57 -11.21
N LEU A 47 2.88 -14.37 -10.15
CA LEU A 47 4.07 -14.92 -9.50
C LEU A 47 4.79 -15.89 -10.45
N ASN A 48 6.12 -15.99 -10.33
CA ASN A 48 6.97 -16.77 -11.24
C ASN A 48 6.72 -18.29 -11.14
N ASP A 49 6.06 -18.75 -10.09
CA ASP A 49 5.63 -20.14 -9.86
C ASP A 49 4.23 -20.45 -10.43
N ILE A 50 3.45 -19.42 -10.78
CA ILE A 50 2.10 -19.56 -11.35
C ILE A 50 2.09 -19.26 -12.86
N GLY A 51 2.87 -18.27 -13.29
CA GLY A 51 2.87 -17.78 -14.66
C GLY A 51 4.28 -17.67 -15.27
N PRO A 52 4.37 -17.30 -16.55
CA PRO A 52 5.65 -17.04 -17.19
C PRO A 52 6.36 -15.87 -16.50
N GLU A 53 7.69 -15.97 -16.42
CA GLU A 53 8.54 -14.96 -15.82
C GLU A 53 8.41 -13.61 -16.54
N VAL A 54 8.20 -12.53 -15.77
CA VAL A 54 8.07 -11.18 -16.30
C VAL A 54 9.42 -10.46 -16.20
N VAL A 55 10.18 -10.47 -17.29
CA VAL A 55 11.50 -9.83 -17.35
C VAL A 55 11.37 -8.34 -17.64
N GLY A 56 11.98 -7.50 -16.79
CA GLY A 56 12.03 -6.04 -16.98
C GLY A 56 10.75 -5.27 -16.63
N GLY A 57 9.66 -5.94 -16.27
CA GLY A 57 8.41 -5.29 -15.84
C GLY A 57 8.39 -4.87 -14.36
N ARG A 58 9.19 -5.51 -13.52
CA ARG A 58 9.28 -5.26 -12.07
C ARG A 58 10.57 -4.52 -11.70
N PRO A 59 10.54 -3.64 -10.68
CA PRO A 59 11.77 -3.11 -10.11
C PRO A 59 12.63 -4.24 -9.50
N ARG A 60 13.94 -4.04 -9.43
CA ARG A 60 14.93 -5.05 -9.03
C ARG A 60 14.58 -5.74 -7.72
N GLU A 61 14.15 -5.00 -6.71
CA GLU A 61 13.87 -5.50 -5.35
C GLU A 61 12.55 -6.28 -5.25
N TYR A 62 11.73 -6.23 -6.31
CA TYR A 62 10.41 -6.86 -6.40
C TYR A 62 10.38 -7.98 -7.44
N PHE A 63 11.49 -8.19 -8.13
CA PHE A 63 11.62 -9.23 -9.16
C PHE A 63 11.32 -10.62 -8.56
N ASP A 64 11.94 -10.87 -7.41
CA ASP A 64 11.72 -12.08 -6.62
C ASP A 64 10.63 -11.85 -5.57
N PRO A 65 9.51 -12.59 -5.64
CA PRO A 65 8.48 -12.50 -4.62
C PRO A 65 8.97 -13.05 -3.27
N GLN A 66 8.31 -12.67 -2.17
CA GLN A 66 8.61 -13.25 -0.85
C GLN A 66 8.40 -14.77 -0.87
N ALA A 67 9.07 -15.50 0.02
CA ALA A 67 8.90 -16.93 0.14
C ALA A 67 7.42 -17.32 0.39
N GLU A 68 6.98 -18.41 -0.24
CA GLU A 68 5.64 -19.03 -0.10
C GLU A 68 5.04 -18.91 1.33
N PRO A 69 5.75 -19.30 2.42
CA PRO A 69 5.18 -19.28 3.76
C PRO A 69 4.81 -17.88 4.26
N VAL A 70 5.57 -16.86 3.86
CA VAL A 70 5.31 -15.45 4.22
C VAL A 70 4.09 -14.93 3.46
N ARG A 71 3.94 -15.34 2.19
CA ARG A 71 2.83 -14.94 1.34
C ARG A 71 1.50 -15.53 1.79
N ASN A 72 1.50 -16.79 2.24
CA ASN A 72 0.29 -17.47 2.70
C ASN A 72 -0.35 -16.77 3.93
N ASN A 73 0.46 -16.08 4.73
CA ASN A 73 -0.01 -15.28 5.86
C ASN A 73 -0.54 -13.89 5.45
N ALA A 74 -0.22 -13.40 4.24
CA ALA A 74 -0.64 -12.09 3.76
C ALA A 74 -2.09 -12.07 3.25
N PHE A 75 -2.63 -13.22 2.88
CA PHE A 75 -4.05 -13.37 2.57
C PHE A 75 -4.82 -13.60 3.88
N PRO A 76 -5.69 -12.67 4.30
CA PRO A 76 -6.60 -12.96 5.39
C PRO A 76 -7.43 -14.19 5.03
N GLN A 77 -7.47 -15.16 5.94
CA GLN A 77 -8.32 -16.36 5.87
C GLN A 77 -9.81 -15.95 6.00
N SER A 78 -10.30 -15.07 5.13
CA SER A 78 -11.70 -14.60 5.15
C SER A 78 -12.65 -15.50 4.37
N PHE A 79 -12.14 -16.55 3.72
CA PHE A 79 -12.97 -17.62 3.17
C PHE A 79 -13.24 -18.67 4.24
N SER A 80 -14.01 -18.30 5.27
CA SER A 80 -14.68 -19.28 6.11
C SER A 80 -15.79 -19.91 5.25
N PHE A 81 -15.51 -21.08 4.68
CA PHE A 81 -16.56 -21.93 4.11
C PHE A 81 -17.34 -22.56 5.27
N GLY A 82 -18.49 -21.97 5.58
CA GLY A 82 -19.56 -22.62 6.35
C GLY A 82 -19.28 -22.87 7.83
N GLN A 83 -19.85 -22.01 8.67
CA GLN A 83 -20.43 -22.40 9.95
C GLN A 83 -21.92 -22.11 9.87
#